data_AF-A0A495LZC6-F1
#
_entry.id   AF-A0A495LZC6-F1
#
_cell.length_a   1.000
_cell.length_b   1.000
_cell.length_c   1.000
_cell.angle_alpha   90.00
_cell.angle_beta   90.00
_cell.angle_gamma   90.00
#
_symmetry.space_group_name_H-M   'P 1'
#
loop_
_entity.id
_entity.type
_entity.pdbx_description
1 polymer ?
#
loop_
_entity_poly.entity_id
_entity_poly.type
_entity_poly.pdbx_seq_one_letter_code
_entity_poly.pdbx_strand_id
1 'polypeptide(L)' 'MKHLPLWIAAGFMAMASGCSPVKEYQKNKINDSDMVLSNRKVEKTELSFQSYREGSSGANAGKSGGGCGCN' A
#
# COMPACT_ATOMS: atom_id res chain seq x y z
N MET A 1 -1.66 0.09 -38.60
CA MET A 1 -0.91 0.70 -37.48
C MET A 1 -1.56 1.96 -36.88
N LYS A 2 -2.42 2.72 -37.58
CA LYS A 2 -3.03 3.97 -37.08
C LYS A 2 -4.09 3.79 -35.98
N HIS A 3 -4.72 2.62 -35.88
CA HIS A 3 -5.75 2.34 -34.87
C HIS A 3 -5.19 1.76 -33.56
N LEU A 4 -3.93 1.33 -33.53
CA LEU A 4 -3.29 0.76 -32.35
C LEU A 4 -3.35 1.67 -31.08
N PRO A 5 -3.10 3.00 -31.15
CA PRO A 5 -3.22 3.86 -29.97
C PRO A 5 -4.66 3.99 -29.46
N LEU A 6 -5.65 3.87 -30.34
CA LEU A 6 -7.07 3.98 -29.99
C LEU A 6 -7.55 2.76 -29.19
N TRP A 7 -7.02 1.58 -29.50
CA TRP A 7 -7.33 0.34 -28.77
C TRP A 7 -6.61 0.28 -27.42
N ILE A 8 -5.38 0.81 -27.33
CA ILE A 8 -4.66 0.96 -26.05
C ILE A 8 -5.40 1.91 -25.11
N ALA A 9 -5.86 3.06 -25.62
CA ALA A 9 -6.62 4.02 -24.83
C ALA A 9 -7.96 3.44 -24.34
N ALA A 10 -8.68 2.71 -25.20
CA ALA A 10 -9.93 2.04 -24.83
C ALA A 10 -9.71 0.96 -23.76
N GLY A 11 -8.63 0.17 -23.86
CA GLY A 11 -8.26 -0.82 -22.85
C GLY A 11 -7.96 -0.20 -21.48
N PHE A 12 -7.20 0.90 -21.45
CA PHE A 12 -6.90 1.61 -20.21
C PHE A 12 -8.15 2.18 -19.53
N MET A 13 -9.08 2.74 -20.30
CA MET A 13 -10.31 3.34 -19.78
C MET A 13 -11.28 2.28 -19.21
N ALA A 14 -11.29 1.07 -19.76
CA ALA A 14 -12.07 -0.06 -19.22
C ALA A 14 -11.54 -0.58 -17.87
N MET A 15 -10.25 -0.43 -17.57
CA MET A 15 -9.68 -0.87 -16.29
C MET A 15 -10.00 0.10 -15.13
N ALA A 16 -10.29 1.37 -15.45
CA ALA A 16 -10.57 2.39 -14.44
C ALA A 16 -12.02 2.38 -13.91
N SER A 17 -12.93 1.59 -14.50
CA SER A 17 -14.36 1.60 -14.13
C SER A 17 -14.71 0.89 -12.81
N GLY A 18 -13.74 0.26 -12.13
CA GLY A 18 -13.97 -0.48 -10.89
C GLY A 18 -13.95 0.35 -9.61
N CYS A 19 -13.49 1.60 -9.65
CA CYS A 19 -13.37 2.43 -8.45
C CYS A 19 -14.76 2.95 -8.01
N SER A 20 -15.12 2.69 -6.76
CA SER A 20 -16.36 3.20 -6.14
C SER A 20 -16.06 3.98 -4.85
N PRO A 21 -16.80 5.06 -4.56
CA PRO A 21 -16.62 5.78 -3.31
C PRO A 21 -17.08 4.92 -2.13
N VAL A 22 -16.22 4.83 -1.10
CA VAL A 22 -16.51 4.11 0.14
C VAL A 22 -17.34 5.00 1.06
N LYS A 23 -18.44 4.46 1.61
CA LYS A 23 -19.29 5.19 2.56
C LYS A 23 -18.50 5.47 3.84
N GLU A 24 -18.70 6.63 4.45
CA GLU A 24 -17.97 7.08 5.66
C GLU A 24 -17.85 6.02 6.76
N TYR A 25 -18.92 5.28 7.08
CA TYR A 25 -18.89 4.25 8.13
C TYR A 25 -18.08 3.00 7.75
N GLN A 26 -17.89 2.74 6.45
CA GLN A 26 -17.06 1.64 5.96
C GLN A 26 -15.57 2.01 5.99
N LYS A 27 -15.22 3.30 6.00
CA LYS A 27 -13.84 3.77 6.11
C LYS A 27 -13.17 3.32 7.41
N ASN A 28 -13.94 3.14 8.49
CA ASN A 28 -13.42 2.60 9.75
C ASN A 28 -12.83 1.18 9.61
N LYS A 29 -13.27 0.40 8.62
CA LYS A 29 -12.71 -0.94 8.35
C LYS A 29 -11.45 -0.91 7.47
N ILE A 30 -11.29 0.17 6.70
CA ILE A 30 -10.12 0.38 5.83
C ILE A 30 -9.00 1.02 6.65
N ASN A 31 -9.36 1.98 7.50
CA ASN A 31 -8.46 2.68 8.41
C ASN A 31 -8.26 1.92 9.71
N ASP A 32 -7.95 0.62 9.60
CA ASP A 32 -7.62 -0.20 10.75
C ASP A 32 -6.30 0.28 11.36
N SER A 33 -6.24 0.36 12.70
CA SER A 33 -5.04 0.70 13.44
C SER A 33 -3.88 -0.28 13.19
N ASP A 34 -4.19 -1.54 12.85
CA ASP A 34 -3.18 -2.56 12.54
C ASP A 34 -2.65 -2.44 11.10
N MET A 35 -3.37 -1.73 10.22
CA MET A 35 -2.95 -1.44 8.84
C MET A 35 -2.12 -0.14 8.75
N VAL A 36 -1.90 0.54 9.87
CA VAL A 36 -0.98 1.68 9.93
C VAL A 36 0.43 1.14 9.71
N LEU A 37 1.05 1.63 8.65
CA LEU A 37 2.38 1.24 8.20
C LEU A 37 3.47 1.82 9.12
N SER A 38 3.33 1.76 10.44
CA SER A 38 4.25 2.35 11.41
C SER A 38 4.40 1.43 12.60
N ASN A 39 5.64 1.25 13.06
CA ASN A 39 5.89 0.34 14.16
C ASN A 39 5.35 0.83 15.48
N ARG A 40 4.78 -0.12 16.23
CA ARG A 40 4.53 0.08 17.64
C ARG A 40 5.87 0.23 18.36
N LYS A 41 5.89 1.03 19.43
CA LYS A 41 7.13 1.28 20.20
C LYS A 41 7.80 -0.02 20.67
N VAL A 42 7.01 -1.05 20.95
CA VAL A 42 7.46 -2.37 21.41
C VAL A 42 8.13 -3.21 20.32
N GLU A 43 7.83 -2.97 19.04
CA GLU A 43 8.33 -3.76 17.90
C GLU A 43 9.68 -3.27 17.38
N LYS A 44 10.17 -2.12 17.85
CA LYS A 44 11.43 -1.55 17.39
C LYS A 44 12.63 -2.44 17.65
N THR A 45 12.66 -3.12 18.80
CA THR A 45 13.74 -4.05 19.16
C THR A 45 13.70 -5.29 18.29
N GLU A 46 12.51 -5.81 18.02
CA GLU A 46 12.28 -6.95 17.13
C GLU A 46 12.79 -6.66 15.71
N LEU A 47 12.33 -5.55 15.14
CA LEU A 47 12.76 -5.16 13.81
C LEU A 47 14.22 -4.79 13.71
N SER A 48 14.83 -4.27 14.78
CA SER A 48 16.26 -4.00 14.78
C SER A 48 17.05 -5.30 14.67
N PHE A 49 16.63 -6.39 15.34
CA PHE A 49 17.31 -7.68 15.21
C PHE A 49 17.09 -8.29 13.82
N GLN A 50 15.87 -8.26 13.29
CA GLN A 50 15.55 -8.83 11.97
C GLN A 50 16.28 -8.06 10.87
N SER A 51 16.30 -6.73 10.96
CA SER A 51 17.00 -5.88 9.99
C SER A 51 18.51 -6.13 10.04
N TYR A 52 19.09 -6.24 11.24
CA TYR A 52 20.52 -6.43 11.39
C TYR A 52 20.99 -7.83 10.98
N ARG A 53 20.23 -8.88 11.31
CA ARG A 53 20.60 -10.26 11.06
C ARG A 53 20.19 -10.75 9.66
N GLU A 54 19.01 -10.35 9.20
CA GLU A 54 18.36 -10.91 8.01
C GLU A 54 18.21 -9.88 6.88
N GLY A 55 18.55 -8.61 7.13
CA GLY A 55 18.40 -7.55 6.13
C GLY A 55 16.93 -7.23 5.83
N SER A 56 16.01 -7.56 6.74
CA SER A 56 14.57 -7.33 6.55
C SER A 56 14.29 -5.84 6.36
N SER A 57 13.66 -5.47 5.25
CA SER A 57 13.21 -4.10 4.98
C SER A 57 11.84 -4.13 4.32
N GLY A 58 10.83 -3.54 4.97
CA GLY A 58 9.48 -3.43 4.41
C GLY A 58 8.43 -3.00 5.42
N ALA A 59 7.35 -2.40 4.92
CA ALA A 59 6.06 -2.22 5.59
C ALA A 59 6.02 -1.39 6.90
N ASN A 60 7.03 -0.58 7.19
CA ASN A 60 7.18 0.07 8.51
C ASN A 60 7.16 1.62 8.49
N ALA A 61 6.97 2.25 7.30
CA ALA A 61 7.07 3.69 7.01
C ALA A 61 8.28 4.41 7.63
N GLY A 62 9.32 3.65 7.96
CA GLY A 62 10.56 4.14 8.55
C GLY A 62 11.67 4.27 7.51
N LYS A 63 12.80 4.85 7.92
CA LYS A 63 14.00 4.96 7.06
C LYS A 63 14.48 3.63 6.50
N SER A 64 14.31 2.54 7.27
CA SER A 64 14.77 1.19 6.93
C SER A 64 13.68 0.31 6.30
N GLY A 65 12.45 0.80 6.15
CA GLY A 65 11.34 0.03 5.62
C GLY A 65 10.25 0.93 5.06
N GLY A 66 10.25 1.13 3.74
CA GLY A 66 9.22 1.86 3.02
C GLY A 66 8.02 0.97 2.65
N GLY A 67 6.91 1.61 2.27
CA GLY A 67 5.76 0.94 1.68
C GLY A 67 4.72 1.94 1.17
N CYS A 68 3.92 1.50 0.19
CA CYS A 68 2.70 2.20 -0.21
C CYS A 68 1.63 1.87 0.84
N GLY A 69 1.35 2.82 1.73
CA GLY A 69 0.22 2.72 2.64
C GLY A 69 -1.08 2.75 1.86
N CYS A 70 -1.95 1.77 2.12
CA CYS A 70 -3.31 1.73 1.60
C CYS A 70 -4.33 2.29 2.61
N ASN A 71 -3.87 2.96 3.68
CA ASN A 71 -4.73 3.62 4.66
C ASN A 71 -5.23 4.96 4.08
#